data_AF-A0A178EEH1-F1
#
_entry.id   AF-A0A178EEH1-F1
#
_cell.length_a   1.000
_cell.length_b   1.000
_cell.length_c   1.000
_cell.angle_alpha   90.00
_cell.angle_beta   90.00
_cell.angle_gamma   90.00
#
_symmetry.space_group_name_H-M   'P 1'
#
loop_
_entity.id
_entity.type
_entity.pdbx_description
1 polymer ?
#
loop_
_entity_poly.entity_id
_entity_poly.type
_entity_poly.pdbx_seq_one_letter_code
_entity_poly.pdbx_strand_id
1 'polypeptide(L)'
;MRLLYTTDDGKLRWTKDYVGVEKVPAYAILSHTWGEQEVTFKDLEKHQNLELSDGTLKAGYQKILFCAQRATRDGLDHFWIDSCCIDKSNNTELSEAINSMFRWYQNAVKCYVYLSDVQNNALNEDGEFALRQSRWFTRGWTLQELLAPNVVEFFSSGGEQLGTKESLRSVIHEITSIPVEALSCSTLSNFSVDDRFSWAENRQTTREEDKAYCLLGIFGVYLPLIYGEGEENALDRLRNAVLKKNDQGHSQRSAERLREICSWLSAPDPSTNYHKAYKLRQADTGLWLLNSTKFTTWKGRAASRLWLYGIPGCGKTILSSAIIEHLLQHCNTDIGIVIAYFFFDFNDAQKQDLELMLRSLLCQLLSSSAMIPQLIDALFSSCRNRQRQPSPQELLESIREMLQLFTHVYIVLDALDECTQRQELMDVLETVAEWQLDNMHLLMTSRKERDIERSFENYLDEEDTICLLSNVVDEDIQRYVQQRLSADRDLAKWNKDSAVRQEIESALMSGARGMYVCSPSH
;
A
#
# COMPACT_ATOMS: atom_id res chain seq x y z
N MET A 1 12.26 4.61 29.47
CA MET A 1 12.97 3.70 30.40
C MET A 1 14.20 4.37 30.97
N ARG A 2 14.62 3.95 32.16
CA ARG A 2 15.80 4.47 32.89
C ARG A 2 17.04 3.64 32.58
N LEU A 3 18.21 4.26 32.66
CA LEU A 3 19.51 3.60 32.61
C LEU A 3 20.17 3.65 33.99
N LEU A 4 21.00 2.68 34.31
CA LEU A 4 21.91 2.70 35.45
C LEU A 4 23.26 3.30 35.03
N TYR A 5 23.91 3.98 35.97
CA TYR A 5 25.30 4.39 35.88
C TYR A 5 25.95 4.30 37.26
N THR A 6 27.28 4.21 37.27
CA THR A 6 28.08 4.22 38.50
C THR A 6 28.62 5.64 38.73
N THR A 7 28.39 6.19 39.91
CA THR A 7 28.92 7.49 40.32
C THR A 7 30.40 7.40 40.71
N ASP A 8 31.09 8.54 40.82
CA ASP A 8 32.49 8.61 41.23
C ASP A 8 32.75 8.01 42.63
N ASP A 9 31.74 8.01 43.52
CA ASP A 9 31.78 7.36 44.83
C ASP A 9 31.40 5.86 44.80
N GLY A 10 31.33 5.26 43.61
CA GLY A 10 31.10 3.82 43.41
C GLY A 10 29.66 3.37 43.64
N LYS A 11 28.69 4.29 43.68
CA LYS A 11 27.28 3.96 43.91
C LYS A 11 26.51 3.82 42.60
N LEU A 12 25.48 3.00 42.62
CA LEU A 12 24.57 2.83 41.49
C LEU A 12 23.43 3.86 41.56
N ARG A 13 23.17 4.54 40.45
CA ARG A 13 22.05 5.47 40.30
C ARG A 13 21.36 5.31 38.97
N TRP A 14 20.09 5.73 38.92
CA TRP A 14 19.34 5.82 37.68
C TRP A 14 19.44 7.20 37.05
N THR A 15 19.40 7.22 35.72
CA THR A 15 19.08 8.42 34.96
C THR A 15 17.61 8.82 35.19
N LYS A 16 17.23 9.98 34.65
CA LYS A 16 15.81 10.26 34.41
C LYS A 16 15.20 9.17 33.51
N ASP A 17 13.88 9.04 33.58
CA ASP A 17 13.15 8.17 32.67
C ASP A 17 13.10 8.79 31.26
N TYR A 18 13.68 8.10 30.28
CA TYR A 18 13.68 8.55 28.90
C TYR A 18 12.36 8.17 28.21
N VAL A 19 11.62 9.18 27.75
CA VAL A 19 10.30 9.02 27.10
C VAL A 19 10.34 9.65 25.69
N GLY A 20 9.79 8.96 24.69
CA GLY A 20 9.58 9.53 23.35
C GLY A 20 10.85 9.72 22.50
N VAL A 21 11.08 10.95 22.01
CA VAL A 21 12.14 11.33 21.05
C VAL A 21 13.45 11.79 21.72
N GLU A 22 13.56 11.61 23.04
CA GLU A 22 14.75 12.03 23.77
C GLU A 22 16.01 11.27 23.31
N LYS A 23 17.13 11.99 23.23
CA LYS A 23 18.42 11.40 22.91
C LYS A 23 18.91 10.56 24.08
N VAL A 24 18.74 9.24 23.97
CA VAL A 24 19.29 8.26 24.91
C VAL A 24 20.81 8.22 24.74
N PRO A 25 21.62 8.26 25.83
CA PRO A 25 23.08 8.13 25.74
C PRO A 25 23.47 6.73 25.24
N ALA A 26 24.74 6.52 24.89
CA ALA A 26 25.24 5.19 24.58
C ALA A 26 25.21 4.30 25.84
N TYR A 27 24.70 3.07 25.72
CA TYR A 27 24.58 2.16 26.85
C TYR A 27 24.87 0.70 26.47
N ALA A 28 25.28 -0.08 27.46
CA ALA A 28 25.28 -1.54 27.41
C ALA A 28 23.95 -2.10 27.92
N ILE A 29 23.59 -3.33 27.53
CA ILE A 29 22.39 -4.00 28.01
C ILE A 29 22.72 -5.39 28.53
N LEU A 30 22.13 -5.79 29.66
CA LEU A 30 22.33 -7.11 30.24
C LEU A 30 21.18 -8.04 29.86
N SER A 31 21.51 -9.11 29.15
CA SER A 31 20.64 -10.26 28.95
C SER A 31 21.00 -11.35 29.97
N HIS A 32 20.03 -11.81 30.74
CA HIS A 32 20.27 -12.80 31.79
C HIS A 32 19.00 -13.56 32.12
N THR A 33 19.16 -14.69 32.81
CA THR A 33 18.04 -15.46 33.33
C THR A 33 17.82 -15.16 34.80
N TRP A 34 16.57 -14.91 35.16
CA TRP A 34 16.19 -14.55 36.53
C TRP A 34 16.42 -15.73 37.47
N GLY A 35 16.89 -15.44 38.69
CA GLY A 35 17.07 -16.42 39.77
C GLY A 35 16.22 -16.09 40.99
N GLU A 36 16.36 -16.89 42.06
CA GLU A 36 15.60 -16.70 43.31
C GLU A 36 15.94 -15.40 44.05
N GLN A 37 17.14 -14.85 43.82
CA GLN A 37 17.65 -13.65 44.50
C GLN A 37 17.90 -12.49 43.52
N GLU A 38 16.98 -12.30 42.56
CA GLU A 38 17.04 -11.19 41.61
C GLU A 38 16.81 -9.84 42.29
N VAL A 39 17.54 -8.81 41.86
CA VAL A 39 17.41 -7.46 42.42
C VAL A 39 16.37 -6.69 41.61
N THR A 40 15.32 -6.22 42.29
CA THR A 40 14.26 -5.44 41.64
C THR A 40 14.51 -3.93 41.71
N PHE A 41 13.74 -3.14 40.96
CA PHE A 41 13.73 -1.68 41.06
C PHE A 41 13.56 -1.19 42.51
N LYS A 42 12.61 -1.78 43.26
CA LYS A 42 12.34 -1.43 44.65
C LYS A 42 13.47 -1.82 45.60
N ASP A 43 14.20 -2.89 45.30
CA ASP A 43 15.35 -3.30 46.12
C ASP A 43 16.49 -2.29 46.00
N LEU A 44 16.81 -1.84 44.77
CA LEU A 44 17.81 -0.79 44.57
C LEU A 44 17.37 0.55 45.17
N GLU A 45 16.06 0.87 45.15
CA GLU A 45 15.56 2.12 45.71
C GLU A 45 15.72 2.15 47.25
N LYS A 46 15.51 1.02 47.91
CA LYS A 46 15.71 0.88 49.36
C LYS A 46 17.18 0.85 49.77
N HIS A 47 18.06 0.42 48.87
CA HIS A 47 19.48 0.19 49.14
C HIS A 47 20.43 1.12 48.38
N GLN A 48 20.04 2.39 48.17
CA GLN A 48 20.82 3.44 47.46
C GLN A 48 22.25 3.70 48.01
N ASN A 49 22.62 3.10 49.14
CA ASN A 49 23.92 3.27 49.80
C ASN A 49 24.76 1.97 49.89
N LEU A 50 24.46 0.92 49.13
CA LEU A 50 25.31 -0.27 49.11
C LEU A 50 26.68 0.05 48.50
N GLU A 51 27.71 0.07 49.34
CA GLU A 51 29.10 0.00 48.90
C GLU A 51 29.35 -1.39 48.28
N LEU A 52 29.96 -1.41 47.10
CA LEU A 52 30.16 -2.59 46.24
C LEU A 52 31.15 -3.63 46.83
N SER A 53 31.52 -3.51 48.10
CA SER A 53 32.62 -4.23 48.76
C SER A 53 32.20 -5.26 49.82
N ASP A 54 30.90 -5.48 50.06
CA ASP A 54 30.47 -6.42 51.12
C ASP A 54 30.22 -7.86 50.59
N GLY A 55 30.87 -8.84 51.22
CA GLY A 55 30.93 -10.25 50.79
C GLY A 55 29.64 -11.07 50.97
N THR A 56 28.49 -10.42 51.18
CA THR A 56 27.17 -11.04 51.40
C THR A 56 26.12 -10.63 50.35
N LEU A 57 26.56 -10.19 49.17
CA LEU A 57 25.67 -9.74 48.10
C LEU A 57 24.87 -10.90 47.48
N LYS A 58 23.54 -10.73 47.39
CA LYS A 58 22.62 -11.62 46.65
C LYS A 58 23.14 -11.88 45.23
N ALA A 59 22.85 -13.06 44.67
CA ALA A 59 23.27 -13.43 43.32
C ALA A 59 22.85 -12.39 42.23
N GLY A 60 21.71 -11.72 42.38
CA GLY A 60 21.30 -10.64 41.46
C GLY A 60 22.24 -9.42 41.48
N TYR A 61 22.83 -9.05 42.62
CA TYR A 61 23.79 -7.96 42.69
C TYR A 61 25.09 -8.27 41.94
N GLN A 62 25.50 -9.55 41.92
CA GLN A 62 26.67 -9.98 41.14
C GLN A 62 26.48 -9.72 39.65
N LYS A 63 25.27 -9.94 39.12
CA LYS A 63 24.93 -9.66 37.71
C LYS A 63 25.01 -8.16 37.39
N ILE A 64 24.50 -7.32 38.29
CA ILE A 64 24.55 -5.86 38.15
C ILE A 64 26.01 -5.39 38.16
N LEU A 65 26.79 -5.87 39.12
CA LEU A 65 28.22 -5.57 39.25
C LEU A 65 29.01 -5.98 38.01
N PHE A 66 28.78 -7.21 37.54
CA PHE A 66 29.38 -7.70 36.30
C PHE A 66 29.07 -6.77 35.13
N CYS A 67 27.79 -6.39 34.95
CA CYS A 67 27.38 -5.51 33.87
C CYS A 67 28.05 -4.12 33.97
N ALA A 68 28.06 -3.52 35.16
CA ALA A 68 28.68 -2.22 35.42
C ALA A 68 30.18 -2.23 35.12
N GLN A 69 30.89 -3.25 35.61
CA GLN A 69 32.33 -3.42 35.39
C GLN A 69 32.65 -3.65 33.91
N ARG A 70 31.85 -4.46 33.21
CA ARG A 70 32.05 -4.72 31.79
C ARG A 70 31.74 -3.50 30.93
N ALA A 71 30.64 -2.79 31.22
CA ALA A 71 30.30 -1.52 30.56
C ALA A 71 31.44 -0.50 30.71
N THR A 72 31.98 -0.35 31.92
CA THR A 72 33.12 0.54 32.18
C THR A 72 34.36 0.16 31.36
N ARG A 73 34.70 -1.13 31.29
CA ARG A 73 35.83 -1.62 30.48
C ARG A 73 35.65 -1.35 28.99
N ASP A 74 34.42 -1.38 28.51
CA ASP A 74 34.06 -1.12 27.12
C ASP A 74 33.79 0.37 26.84
N GLY A 75 34.05 1.26 27.81
CA GLY A 75 33.91 2.71 27.64
C GLY A 75 32.47 3.21 27.62
N LEU A 76 31.55 2.49 28.27
CA LEU A 76 30.13 2.82 28.37
C LEU A 76 29.77 3.20 29.81
N ASP A 77 29.40 4.46 30.01
CA ASP A 77 29.04 4.98 31.34
C ASP A 77 27.66 4.51 31.82
N HIS A 78 26.81 4.07 30.89
CA HIS A 78 25.44 3.69 31.16
C HIS A 78 25.17 2.24 30.78
N PHE A 79 24.29 1.59 31.53
CA PHE A 79 23.83 0.25 31.21
C PHE A 79 22.38 0.02 31.63
N TRP A 80 21.74 -1.00 31.07
CA TRP A 80 20.35 -1.34 31.31
C TRP A 80 20.18 -2.78 31.74
N ILE A 81 19.31 -3.01 32.72
CA ILE A 81 18.96 -4.33 33.24
C ILE A 81 17.45 -4.37 33.53
N ASP A 82 16.74 -5.33 32.94
CA ASP A 82 15.26 -5.36 32.97
C ASP A 82 14.67 -5.51 34.38
N SER A 83 15.39 -6.17 35.29
CA SER A 83 14.96 -6.42 36.66
C SER A 83 14.89 -5.16 37.52
N CYS A 84 15.77 -4.20 37.27
CA CYS A 84 15.94 -3.04 38.13
C CYS A 84 15.91 -1.69 37.42
N CYS A 85 15.83 -1.64 36.08
CA CYS A 85 15.57 -0.41 35.32
C CYS A 85 14.09 -0.17 35.02
N ILE A 86 13.22 -1.17 35.24
CA ILE A 86 11.76 -1.09 35.04
C ILE A 86 11.07 -1.22 36.40
N ASP A 87 10.21 -0.26 36.75
CA ASP A 87 9.28 -0.42 37.85
C ASP A 87 8.12 -1.33 37.43
N LYS A 88 8.30 -2.64 37.64
CA LYS A 88 7.29 -3.66 37.31
C LYS A 88 6.02 -3.56 38.18
N SER A 89 5.98 -2.69 39.20
CA SER A 89 4.77 -2.43 39.97
C SER A 89 3.88 -1.33 39.36
N ASN A 90 4.42 -0.58 38.40
CA ASN A 90 3.66 0.35 37.58
C ASN A 90 3.26 -0.33 36.27
N ASN A 91 1.98 -0.69 36.14
CA ASN A 91 1.47 -1.41 34.96
C ASN A 91 1.62 -0.62 33.65
N THR A 92 1.55 0.71 33.70
CA THR A 92 1.77 1.55 32.52
C THR A 92 3.21 1.46 32.07
N GLU A 93 4.16 1.63 32.99
CA GLU A 93 5.59 1.51 32.71
C GLU A 93 5.95 0.10 32.21
N LEU A 94 5.39 -0.94 32.84
CA LEU A 94 5.60 -2.32 32.43
C LEU A 94 5.10 -2.58 31.00
N SER A 95 3.91 -2.08 30.66
CA SER A 95 3.32 -2.21 29.32
C SER A 95 4.15 -1.50 28.26
N GLU A 96 4.56 -0.26 28.53
CA GLU A 96 5.45 0.51 27.66
C GLU A 96 6.81 -0.17 27.50
N ALA A 97 7.36 -0.70 28.59
CA ALA A 97 8.65 -1.36 28.59
C ALA A 97 8.64 -2.63 27.73
N ILE A 98 7.64 -3.50 27.90
CA ILE A 98 7.50 -4.73 27.09
C ILE A 98 7.32 -4.40 25.60
N ASN A 99 6.46 -3.42 25.27
CA ASN A 99 6.22 -3.03 23.88
C ASN A 99 7.44 -2.36 23.21
N SER A 100 8.41 -1.87 23.99
CA SER A 100 9.62 -1.24 23.47
C SER A 100 10.90 -2.04 23.71
N MET A 101 10.84 -3.17 24.41
CA MET A 101 12.00 -3.95 24.86
C MET A 101 12.93 -4.33 23.70
N PHE A 102 12.38 -4.83 22.60
CA PHE A 102 13.14 -5.16 21.40
C PHE A 102 13.96 -3.98 20.87
N ARG A 103 13.38 -2.78 20.85
CA ARG A 103 14.06 -1.56 20.40
C ARG A 103 15.19 -1.16 21.35
N TRP A 104 15.03 -1.39 22.66
CA TRP A 104 16.08 -1.14 23.64
C TRP A 104 17.26 -2.11 23.49
N TYR A 105 17.00 -3.37 23.19
CA TYR A 105 18.05 -4.33 22.84
C TYR A 105 18.72 -3.98 21.51
N GLN A 106 17.95 -3.58 20.50
CA GLN A 106 18.45 -3.19 19.19
C GLN A 106 19.37 -1.95 19.23
N ASN A 107 19.05 -0.98 20.07
CA ASN A 107 19.79 0.28 20.19
C ASN A 107 20.98 0.21 21.16
N ALA A 108 21.12 -0.86 21.94
CA ALA A 108 22.25 -1.03 22.83
C ALA A 108 23.55 -1.15 22.02
N VAL A 109 24.63 -0.54 22.51
CA VAL A 109 25.94 -0.64 21.86
C VAL A 109 26.48 -2.08 21.96
N LYS A 110 26.28 -2.70 23.13
CA LYS A 110 26.63 -4.10 23.39
C LYS A 110 25.58 -4.75 24.28
N CYS A 111 25.23 -5.99 23.97
CA CYS A 111 24.45 -6.88 24.82
C CYS A 111 25.38 -7.90 25.48
N TYR A 112 25.43 -7.88 26.80
CA TYR A 112 26.18 -8.87 27.59
C TYR A 112 25.22 -9.97 28.03
N VAL A 113 25.45 -11.20 27.57
CA VAL A 113 24.71 -12.38 27.99
C VAL A 113 25.45 -13.00 29.16
N TYR A 114 24.86 -12.95 30.36
CA TYR A 114 25.44 -13.55 31.56
C TYR A 114 24.81 -14.90 31.88
N LEU A 115 25.58 -15.97 31.69
CA LEU A 115 25.15 -17.35 31.86
C LEU A 115 25.50 -17.84 33.27
N SER A 116 24.56 -17.69 34.20
CA SER A 116 24.75 -18.08 35.61
C SER A 116 24.97 -19.58 35.82
N ASP A 117 24.61 -20.41 34.83
CA ASP A 117 24.68 -21.88 34.85
C ASP A 117 25.87 -22.46 34.06
N VAL A 118 26.74 -21.61 33.51
CA VAL A 118 27.95 -22.03 32.79
C VAL A 118 29.18 -21.62 33.58
N GLN A 119 30.07 -22.57 33.91
CA GLN A 119 31.32 -22.32 34.63
C GLN A 119 32.45 -21.87 33.70
N ASN A 120 33.54 -21.34 34.26
CA ASN A 120 34.63 -20.67 33.53
C ASN A 120 35.43 -21.56 32.56
N ASN A 121 35.44 -22.88 32.74
CA ASN A 121 36.27 -23.79 31.92
C ASN A 121 35.65 -24.09 30.55
N ALA A 122 34.84 -23.18 29.99
CA ALA A 122 33.89 -23.48 28.92
C ALA A 122 34.48 -23.57 27.48
N LEU A 123 35.81 -23.55 27.34
CA LEU A 123 36.51 -23.65 26.03
C LEU A 123 37.08 -25.04 25.72
N ASN A 124 36.85 -26.04 26.58
CA ASN A 124 37.10 -27.46 26.30
C ASN A 124 35.78 -28.14 25.84
N GLU A 125 35.80 -29.41 25.38
CA GLU A 125 34.59 -30.16 24.95
C GLU A 125 33.44 -30.11 25.99
N ASP A 126 33.78 -30.18 27.29
CA ASP A 126 32.83 -30.07 28.42
C ASP A 126 32.14 -28.69 28.51
N GLY A 127 32.80 -27.67 27.98
CA GLY A 127 32.39 -26.28 28.01
C GLY A 127 31.35 -25.89 26.97
N GLU A 128 31.57 -26.34 25.74
CA GLU A 128 30.58 -26.23 24.68
C GLU A 128 29.30 -27.00 25.05
N PHE A 129 29.46 -28.16 25.70
CA PHE A 129 28.35 -28.93 26.24
C PHE A 129 27.54 -28.15 27.30
N ALA A 130 28.22 -27.49 28.24
CA ALA A 130 27.57 -26.65 29.25
C ALA A 130 26.82 -25.45 28.64
N LEU A 131 27.40 -24.81 27.61
CA LEU A 131 26.75 -23.74 26.85
C LEU A 131 25.45 -24.25 26.19
N ARG A 132 25.49 -25.42 25.54
CA ARG A 132 24.32 -26.04 24.88
C ARG A 132 23.18 -26.35 25.83
N GLN A 133 23.49 -26.64 27.10
CA GLN A 133 22.49 -26.91 28.13
C GLN A 133 22.03 -25.68 28.90
N SER A 134 22.58 -24.50 28.62
CA SER A 134 22.22 -23.31 29.37
C SER A 134 20.73 -23.00 29.24
N ARG A 135 20.10 -22.75 30.38
CA ARG A 135 18.70 -22.33 30.49
C ARG A 135 18.42 -21.04 29.73
N TRP A 136 19.45 -20.24 29.43
CA TRP A 136 19.29 -19.01 28.66
C TRP A 136 18.67 -19.25 27.28
N PHE A 137 19.04 -20.33 26.58
CA PHE A 137 18.50 -20.65 25.26
C PHE A 137 17.03 -21.12 25.30
N THR A 138 16.53 -21.53 26.46
CA THR A 138 15.17 -22.04 26.63
C THR A 138 14.22 -21.02 27.22
N ARG A 139 14.62 -19.76 27.49
CA ARG A 139 13.71 -18.72 27.97
C ARG A 139 13.07 -17.95 26.82
N GLY A 140 11.79 -17.60 26.95
CA GLY A 140 11.05 -16.87 25.91
C GLY A 140 11.67 -15.51 25.58
N TRP A 141 11.83 -14.66 26.59
CA TRP A 141 12.34 -13.29 26.43
C TRP A 141 13.73 -13.20 25.81
N THR A 142 14.63 -14.14 26.13
CA THR A 142 16.02 -14.16 25.60
C THR A 142 16.07 -14.32 24.07
N LEU A 143 14.97 -14.71 23.42
CA LEU A 143 14.87 -14.72 21.96
C LEU A 143 15.04 -13.31 21.37
N GLN A 144 14.32 -12.33 21.92
CA GLN A 144 14.48 -10.94 21.48
C GLN A 144 15.87 -10.41 21.84
N GLU A 145 16.40 -10.83 22.99
CA GLU A 145 17.71 -10.40 23.49
C GLU A 145 18.88 -10.97 22.65
N LEU A 146 18.65 -12.09 21.96
CA LEU A 146 19.56 -12.67 20.97
C LEU A 146 19.48 -11.96 19.61
N LEU A 147 18.26 -11.76 19.12
CA LEU A 147 17.98 -11.33 17.75
C LEU A 147 18.11 -9.81 17.57
N ALA A 148 17.66 -9.02 18.55
CA ALA A 148 17.57 -7.57 18.40
C ALA A 148 18.93 -6.86 18.41
N PRO A 149 19.88 -7.15 19.33
CA PRO A 149 21.16 -6.43 19.37
C PRO A 149 22.07 -6.78 18.20
N ASN A 150 22.81 -5.78 17.72
CA ASN A 150 23.84 -5.98 16.70
C ASN A 150 25.06 -6.73 17.26
N VAL A 151 25.45 -6.43 18.51
CA VAL A 151 26.60 -7.03 19.19
C VAL A 151 26.14 -7.76 20.44
N VAL A 152 26.40 -9.07 20.51
CA VAL A 152 26.08 -9.93 21.66
C VAL A 152 27.35 -10.68 22.06
N GLU A 153 27.73 -10.57 23.33
CA GLU A 153 28.89 -11.21 23.93
C GLU A 153 28.44 -12.12 25.09
N PHE A 154 28.84 -13.39 25.06
CA PHE A 154 28.46 -14.40 26.05
C PHE A 154 29.52 -14.53 27.13
N PHE A 155 29.08 -14.59 28.38
CA PHE A 155 29.95 -14.70 29.55
C PHE A 155 29.50 -15.80 30.50
N SER A 156 30.47 -16.46 31.13
CA SER A 156 30.25 -17.45 32.18
C SER A 156 29.78 -16.80 33.50
N SER A 157 29.39 -17.65 34.45
CA SER A 157 29.09 -17.28 35.83
C SER A 157 30.27 -16.63 36.59
N GLY A 158 31.51 -16.78 36.14
CA GLY A 158 32.67 -16.07 36.68
C GLY A 158 33.07 -14.82 35.89
N GLY A 159 32.30 -14.44 34.86
CA GLY A 159 32.54 -13.25 34.04
C GLY A 159 33.60 -13.40 32.96
N GLU A 160 33.98 -14.64 32.61
CA GLU A 160 34.89 -14.92 31.49
C GLU A 160 34.14 -14.95 30.16
N GLN A 161 34.73 -14.38 29.11
CA GLN A 161 34.09 -14.32 27.80
C GLN A 161 34.16 -15.68 27.10
N LEU A 162 33.00 -16.23 26.77
CA LEU A 162 32.83 -17.52 26.10
C LEU A 162 32.84 -17.39 24.57
N GLY A 163 32.40 -16.24 24.06
CA GLY A 163 32.35 -15.96 22.63
C GLY A 163 31.42 -14.80 22.29
N THR A 164 31.24 -14.55 21.00
CA THR A 164 30.27 -13.58 20.47
C THR A 164 29.18 -14.30 19.70
N LYS A 165 28.04 -13.64 19.44
CA LYS A 165 27.00 -14.19 18.55
C LYS A 165 27.56 -14.61 17.19
N GLU A 166 28.52 -13.86 16.65
CA GLU A 166 29.17 -14.21 15.38
C GLU A 166 30.04 -15.47 15.51
N SER A 167 30.89 -15.54 16.54
CA SER A 167 31.79 -16.70 16.72
C SER A 167 31.03 -17.99 17.07
N LEU A 168 29.88 -17.86 17.72
CA LEU A 168 29.05 -18.99 18.18
C LEU A 168 27.84 -19.27 17.27
N ARG A 169 27.73 -18.62 16.10
CA ARG A 169 26.53 -18.68 15.26
C ARG A 169 26.07 -20.10 14.90
N SER A 170 27.01 -21.00 14.59
CA SER A 170 26.71 -22.40 14.25
C SER A 170 26.16 -23.16 15.46
N VAL A 171 26.79 -22.98 16.63
CA VAL A 171 26.33 -23.58 17.89
C VAL A 171 24.95 -23.04 18.27
N ILE A 172 24.73 -21.72 18.14
CA ILE A 172 23.43 -21.08 18.43
C ILE A 172 22.34 -21.59 17.47
N HIS A 173 22.65 -21.74 16.18
CA HIS A 173 21.75 -22.32 15.19
C HIS A 173 21.36 -23.76 15.57
N GLU A 174 22.33 -24.59 15.95
CA GLU A 174 22.06 -25.98 16.35
C GLU A 174 21.21 -26.09 17.62
N ILE A 175 21.36 -25.16 18.57
CA ILE A 175 20.58 -25.14 19.81
C ILE A 175 19.15 -24.62 19.56
N THR A 176 19.01 -23.56 18.75
CA THR A 176 17.75 -22.80 18.66
C THR A 176 16.96 -23.05 17.37
N SER A 177 17.55 -23.74 16.39
CA SER A 177 17.04 -23.89 15.02
C SER A 177 16.85 -22.57 14.26
N ILE A 178 17.32 -21.44 14.81
CA ILE A 178 17.24 -20.14 14.16
C ILE A 178 18.26 -20.11 13.00
N PRO A 179 17.86 -19.76 11.76
CA PRO A 179 18.77 -19.69 10.63
C PRO A 179 19.98 -18.77 10.90
N VAL A 180 21.16 -19.16 10.42
CA VAL A 180 22.40 -18.37 10.62
C VAL A 180 22.26 -16.96 10.03
N GLU A 181 21.48 -16.82 8.96
CA GLU A 181 21.13 -15.56 8.33
C GLU A 181 20.39 -14.63 9.30
N ALA A 182 19.46 -15.16 10.11
CA ALA A 182 18.73 -14.38 11.12
C ALA A 182 19.64 -13.90 12.26
N LEU A 183 20.72 -14.64 12.55
CA LEU A 183 21.71 -14.27 13.56
C LEU A 183 22.70 -13.20 13.06
N SER A 184 22.88 -13.08 11.74
CA SER A 184 23.92 -12.28 11.07
C SER A 184 23.45 -10.90 10.57
N CYS A 185 22.54 -10.24 11.29
CA CYS A 185 22.01 -8.90 10.98
C CYS A 185 21.09 -8.80 9.74
N SER A 186 20.46 -9.90 9.31
CA SER A 186 19.42 -9.81 8.29
C SER A 186 18.12 -9.21 8.86
N THR A 187 17.36 -8.51 8.02
CA THR A 187 16.04 -8.01 8.41
C THR A 187 15.11 -9.19 8.71
N LEU A 188 14.61 -9.29 9.95
CA LEU A 188 13.75 -10.41 10.37
C LEU A 188 12.48 -10.55 9.51
N SER A 189 12.03 -9.49 8.84
CA SER A 189 10.90 -9.53 7.91
C SER A 189 11.14 -10.39 6.66
N ASN A 190 12.38 -10.80 6.38
CA ASN A 190 12.70 -11.70 5.27
C ASN A 190 12.31 -13.15 5.56
N PHE A 191 12.05 -13.50 6.82
CA PHE A 191 11.58 -14.82 7.22
C PHE A 191 10.05 -14.84 7.29
N SER A 192 9.47 -16.01 7.00
CA SER A 192 8.03 -16.17 7.03
C SER A 192 7.47 -15.92 8.43
N VAL A 193 6.16 -15.70 8.52
CA VAL A 193 5.50 -15.56 9.82
C VAL A 193 5.66 -16.84 10.64
N ASP A 194 5.49 -17.99 10.00
CA ASP A 194 5.59 -19.30 10.66
C ASP A 194 7.01 -19.62 11.12
N ASP A 195 8.03 -19.29 10.33
CA ASP A 195 9.44 -19.44 10.76
C ASP A 195 9.72 -18.63 12.02
N ARG A 196 9.25 -17.38 12.07
CA ARG A 196 9.47 -16.53 13.25
C ARG A 196 8.73 -17.02 14.49
N PHE A 197 7.56 -17.62 14.32
CA PHE A 197 6.85 -18.28 15.41
C PHE A 197 7.60 -19.54 15.90
N SER A 198 8.17 -20.35 15.00
CA SER A 198 8.85 -21.59 15.36
C SER A 198 10.11 -21.35 16.23
N TRP A 199 10.76 -20.19 16.10
CA TRP A 199 11.92 -19.81 16.93
C TRP A 199 11.61 -19.72 18.43
N ALA A 200 10.33 -19.63 18.81
CA ALA A 200 9.87 -19.60 20.20
C ALA A 200 9.24 -20.92 20.69
N GLU A 201 9.06 -21.92 19.82
CA GLU A 201 8.31 -23.14 20.12
C GLU A 201 8.87 -23.88 21.35
N ASN A 202 10.19 -24.06 21.41
CA ASN A 202 10.87 -24.77 22.49
C ASN A 202 11.21 -23.88 23.70
N ARG A 203 10.78 -22.62 23.71
CA ARG A 203 11.10 -21.66 24.77
C ARG A 203 10.01 -21.62 25.83
N GLN A 204 10.39 -21.38 27.07
CA GLN A 204 9.56 -21.39 28.26
C GLN A 204 9.46 -19.99 28.88
N THR A 205 8.27 -19.66 29.37
CA THR A 205 7.98 -18.39 30.04
C THR A 205 7.40 -18.64 31.43
N THR A 206 7.51 -17.64 32.31
CA THR A 206 6.95 -17.76 33.67
C THR A 206 5.46 -17.47 33.69
N ARG A 207 5.02 -16.47 32.91
CA ARG A 207 3.62 -16.23 32.62
C ARG A 207 3.29 -16.84 31.27
N GLU A 208 2.11 -17.44 31.16
CA GLU A 208 1.71 -18.14 29.94
C GLU A 208 1.55 -17.17 28.75
N GLU A 209 1.05 -15.95 28.99
CA GLU A 209 0.86 -14.93 27.95
C GLU A 209 2.18 -14.38 27.40
N ASP A 210 3.27 -14.47 28.17
CA ASP A 210 4.58 -14.05 27.71
C ASP A 210 5.06 -14.90 26.52
N LYS A 211 4.47 -16.08 26.25
CA LYS A 211 4.69 -16.83 24.99
C LYS A 211 4.38 -15.98 23.76
N ALA A 212 3.35 -15.14 23.84
CA ALA A 212 3.02 -14.18 22.80
C ALA A 212 3.81 -12.87 22.97
N TYR A 213 3.88 -12.33 24.19
CA TYR A 213 4.45 -11.00 24.39
C TYR A 213 5.97 -10.94 24.11
N CYS A 214 6.69 -12.06 24.31
CA CYS A 214 8.09 -12.17 23.92
C CYS A 214 8.30 -12.26 22.40
N LEU A 215 7.26 -12.15 21.57
CA LEU A 215 7.35 -12.10 20.11
C LEU A 215 6.98 -10.73 19.51
N LEU A 216 6.42 -9.80 20.30
CA LEU A 216 5.92 -8.50 19.82
C LEU A 216 6.95 -7.75 18.97
N GLY A 217 8.19 -7.65 19.45
CA GLY A 217 9.27 -6.95 18.77
C GLY A 217 9.77 -7.64 17.49
N ILE A 218 9.76 -8.97 17.46
CA ILE A 218 10.18 -9.77 16.29
C ILE A 218 9.22 -9.57 15.11
N PHE A 219 7.94 -9.38 15.42
CA PHE A 219 6.92 -9.01 14.43
C PHE A 219 6.74 -7.49 14.28
N GLY A 220 7.32 -6.70 15.17
CA GLY A 220 7.17 -5.25 15.27
C GLY A 220 5.71 -4.83 15.46
N VAL A 221 4.95 -5.57 16.25
CA VAL A 221 3.56 -5.26 16.60
C VAL A 221 3.50 -4.73 18.04
N TYR A 222 2.46 -3.98 18.35
CA TYR A 222 2.23 -3.42 19.68
C TYR A 222 0.86 -3.86 20.18
N LEU A 223 0.80 -4.41 21.40
CA LEU A 223 -0.42 -4.95 21.97
C LEU A 223 -0.56 -4.55 23.45
N PRO A 224 -1.79 -4.25 23.91
CA PRO A 224 -2.09 -4.18 25.34
C PRO A 224 -1.80 -5.51 26.03
N LEU A 225 -1.08 -5.46 27.16
CA LEU A 225 -0.81 -6.64 27.98
C LEU A 225 -2.01 -6.93 28.88
N ILE A 226 -2.59 -8.11 28.75
CA ILE A 226 -3.71 -8.59 29.54
C ILE A 226 -3.31 -9.90 30.21
N TYR A 227 -2.57 -9.80 31.31
CA TYR A 227 -2.25 -10.96 32.12
C TYR A 227 -3.52 -11.51 32.79
N GLY A 228 -3.74 -12.81 32.65
CA GLY A 228 -4.98 -13.53 32.95
C GLY A 228 -5.84 -13.85 31.72
N GLU A 229 -5.45 -13.43 30.50
CA GLU A 229 -6.17 -13.80 29.27
C GLU A 229 -5.82 -15.21 28.78
N GLY A 230 -4.73 -15.81 29.25
CA GLY A 230 -4.28 -17.15 28.84
C GLY A 230 -3.42 -17.13 27.57
N GLU A 231 -2.58 -18.17 27.42
CA GLU A 231 -1.62 -18.30 26.30
C GLU A 231 -2.30 -18.25 24.93
N GLU A 232 -3.36 -19.03 24.74
CA GLU A 232 -4.08 -19.17 23.46
C GLU A 232 -4.63 -17.82 22.97
N ASN A 233 -5.33 -17.09 23.84
CA ASN A 233 -5.90 -15.78 23.50
C ASN A 233 -4.81 -14.74 23.20
N ALA A 234 -3.72 -14.74 23.96
CA ALA A 234 -2.59 -13.84 23.72
C ALA A 234 -1.93 -14.12 22.36
N LEU A 235 -1.74 -15.40 22.00
CA LEU A 235 -1.20 -15.82 20.71
C LEU A 235 -2.13 -15.48 19.54
N ASP A 236 -3.44 -15.65 19.69
CA ASP A 236 -4.42 -15.29 18.67
C ASP A 236 -4.43 -13.79 18.39
N ARG A 237 -4.37 -12.96 19.45
CA ARG A 237 -4.25 -11.51 19.30
C ARG A 237 -2.97 -11.11 18.58
N LEU A 238 -1.85 -11.78 18.89
CA LEU A 238 -0.59 -11.59 18.18
C LEU A 238 -0.74 -11.95 16.70
N ARG A 239 -1.24 -13.14 16.36
CA ARG A 239 -1.44 -13.59 14.98
C ARG A 239 -2.30 -12.59 14.19
N ASN A 240 -3.42 -12.15 14.76
CA ASN A 240 -4.31 -11.17 14.14
C ASN A 240 -3.62 -9.82 13.90
N ALA A 241 -2.82 -9.33 14.86
CA ALA A 241 -2.06 -8.10 14.71
C ALA A 241 -0.99 -8.21 13.60
N VAL A 242 -0.34 -9.36 13.47
CA VAL A 242 0.64 -9.64 12.41
C VAL A 242 -0.01 -9.62 11.03
N LEU A 243 -1.14 -10.32 10.87
CA LEU A 243 -1.90 -10.35 9.61
C LEU A 243 -2.32 -8.93 9.20
N LYS A 244 -2.94 -8.19 10.12
CA LYS A 244 -3.38 -6.81 9.85
C LYS A 244 -2.22 -5.89 9.44
N LYS A 245 -1.05 -6.04 10.06
CA LYS A 245 0.14 -5.26 9.72
C LYS A 245 0.68 -5.62 8.33
N ASN A 246 0.69 -6.90 7.98
CA ASN A 246 1.13 -7.34 6.65
C ASN A 246 0.18 -6.85 5.56
N ASP A 247 -1.13 -6.96 5.76
CA ASP A 247 -2.14 -6.49 4.79
C ASP A 247 -2.01 -4.98 4.52
N GLN A 248 -1.89 -4.18 5.58
CA GLN A 248 -1.67 -2.73 5.44
C GLN A 248 -0.37 -2.40 4.71
N GLY A 249 0.72 -3.13 5.02
CA GLY A 249 2.00 -2.97 4.33
C GLY A 249 1.93 -3.32 2.84
N HIS A 250 1.22 -4.40 2.49
CA HIS A 250 1.01 -4.80 1.10
C HIS A 250 0.16 -3.79 0.34
N SER A 251 -0.97 -3.35 0.88
CA SER A 251 -1.82 -2.34 0.23
C SER A 251 -1.09 -1.01 0.01
N GLN A 252 -0.30 -0.56 1.00
CA GLN A 252 0.45 0.69 0.88
C GLN A 252 1.57 0.60 -0.17
N ARG A 253 2.30 -0.52 -0.20
CA ARG A 253 3.37 -0.76 -1.19
C ARG A 253 2.81 -0.89 -2.60
N SER A 254 1.68 -1.59 -2.77
CA SER A 254 0.99 -1.69 -4.07
C SER A 254 0.47 -0.34 -4.56
N ALA A 255 -0.10 0.48 -3.67
CA ALA A 255 -0.57 1.82 -4.03
C ALA A 255 0.59 2.77 -4.40
N GLU A 256 1.73 2.68 -3.70
CA GLU A 256 2.93 3.43 -4.06
C GLU A 256 3.46 2.97 -5.42
N ARG A 257 3.57 1.66 -5.64
CA ARG A 257 4.01 1.08 -6.92
C ARG A 257 3.12 1.51 -8.08
N LEU A 258 1.80 1.50 -7.90
CA LEU A 258 0.84 1.97 -8.89
C LEU A 258 1.08 3.45 -9.25
N ARG A 259 1.31 4.31 -8.25
CA ARG A 259 1.65 5.72 -8.48
C ARG A 259 2.93 5.88 -9.29
N GLU A 260 3.95 5.06 -9.03
CA GLU A 260 5.19 5.06 -9.81
C GLU A 260 4.96 4.69 -11.27
N ILE A 261 4.16 3.65 -11.54
CA ILE A 261 3.83 3.20 -12.90
C ILE A 261 3.03 4.27 -13.65
N CYS A 262 1.96 4.80 -13.04
CA CYS A 262 1.16 5.84 -13.67
C CYS A 262 1.95 7.13 -13.92
N SER A 263 2.85 7.51 -12.99
CA SER A 263 3.77 8.63 -13.19
C SER A 263 4.74 8.37 -14.34
N TRP A 264 5.25 7.14 -14.48
CA TRP A 264 6.13 6.78 -15.58
C TRP A 264 5.43 6.82 -16.93
N LEU A 265 4.21 6.28 -17.03
CA LEU A 265 3.40 6.35 -18.25
C LEU A 265 3.13 7.80 -18.68
N SER A 266 3.04 8.74 -17.72
CA SER A 266 2.84 10.16 -17.98
C SER A 266 1.62 10.41 -18.88
N ALA A 267 0.52 9.69 -18.61
CA ALA A 267 -0.68 9.74 -19.42
C ALA A 267 -1.47 11.04 -19.21
N PRO A 268 -2.09 11.60 -20.27
CA PRO A 268 -2.98 12.75 -20.13
C PRO A 268 -4.26 12.36 -19.38
N ASP A 269 -4.79 13.30 -18.60
CA ASP A 269 -6.01 13.12 -17.80
C ASP A 269 -7.29 13.34 -18.65
N PRO A 270 -8.06 12.28 -18.94
CA PRO A 270 -9.27 12.38 -19.75
C PRO A 270 -10.44 13.00 -18.97
N SER A 271 -10.38 13.05 -17.63
CA SER A 271 -11.45 13.58 -16.79
C SER A 271 -11.71 15.07 -17.02
N THR A 272 -10.69 15.80 -17.49
CA THR A 272 -10.78 17.22 -17.82
C THR A 272 -11.83 17.49 -18.92
N ASN A 273 -11.82 16.70 -19.99
CA ASN A 273 -12.79 16.78 -21.08
C ASN A 273 -14.16 16.26 -20.65
N TYR A 274 -14.19 15.15 -19.91
CA TYR A 274 -15.42 14.61 -19.33
C TYR A 274 -16.15 15.66 -18.48
N HIS A 275 -15.48 16.28 -17.51
CA HIS A 275 -16.09 17.28 -16.64
C HIS A 275 -16.52 18.55 -17.40
N LYS A 276 -15.79 18.95 -18.45
CA LYS A 276 -16.18 20.07 -19.31
C LYS A 276 -17.48 19.76 -20.06
N ALA A 277 -17.58 18.58 -20.67
CA ALA A 277 -18.78 18.12 -21.37
C ALA A 277 -19.96 17.94 -20.40
N TYR A 278 -19.71 17.33 -19.24
CA TYR A 278 -20.70 17.13 -18.18
C TYR A 278 -21.33 18.43 -17.70
N LYS A 279 -20.52 19.48 -17.49
CA LYS A 279 -21.01 20.81 -17.08
C LYS A 279 -21.85 21.52 -18.15
N LEU A 280 -21.57 21.25 -19.42
CA LEU A 280 -22.30 21.84 -20.54
C LEU A 280 -23.62 21.09 -20.83
N ARG A 281 -23.69 19.81 -20.46
CA ARG A 281 -24.87 18.98 -20.59
C ARG A 281 -26.03 19.57 -19.78
N GLN A 282 -27.21 19.59 -20.38
CA GLN A 282 -28.45 19.91 -19.66
C GLN A 282 -29.13 18.63 -19.18
N ALA A 283 -29.85 18.72 -18.06
CA ALA A 283 -30.61 17.59 -17.52
C ALA A 283 -31.59 17.04 -18.58
N ASP A 284 -31.74 15.71 -18.61
CA ASP A 284 -32.63 14.97 -19.52
C ASP A 284 -32.26 14.94 -21.01
N THR A 285 -31.12 15.54 -21.40
CA THR A 285 -30.55 15.38 -22.75
C THR A 285 -29.76 14.07 -22.89
N GLY A 286 -29.84 13.44 -24.07
CA GLY A 286 -29.18 12.17 -24.40
C GLY A 286 -29.93 10.90 -23.93
N LEU A 287 -31.07 11.04 -23.26
CA LEU A 287 -31.84 9.90 -22.74
C LEU A 287 -32.39 9.00 -23.84
N TRP A 288 -32.71 9.55 -25.02
CA TRP A 288 -33.18 8.76 -26.16
C TRP A 288 -32.15 7.70 -26.57
N LEU A 289 -30.85 8.03 -26.46
CA LEU A 289 -29.76 7.12 -26.78
C LEU A 289 -29.62 6.05 -25.70
N LEU A 290 -29.62 6.47 -24.43
CA LEU A 290 -29.49 5.54 -23.29
C LEU A 290 -30.67 4.57 -23.19
N ASN A 291 -31.85 4.97 -23.62
CA ASN A 291 -33.06 4.14 -23.68
C ASN A 291 -33.22 3.40 -25.01
N SER A 292 -32.30 3.59 -25.97
CA SER A 292 -32.39 2.93 -27.26
C SER A 292 -32.09 1.43 -27.15
N THR A 293 -32.72 0.66 -28.03
CA THR A 293 -32.42 -0.77 -28.18
C THR A 293 -30.96 -0.99 -28.56
N LYS A 294 -30.40 -0.16 -29.45
CA LYS A 294 -28.99 -0.24 -29.87
C LYS A 294 -28.02 -0.09 -28.69
N PHE A 295 -28.23 0.90 -27.83
CA PHE A 295 -27.38 1.10 -26.64
C PHE A 295 -27.52 -0.05 -25.64
N THR A 296 -28.75 -0.51 -25.39
CA THR A 296 -29.01 -1.63 -24.47
C THR A 296 -28.37 -2.92 -24.98
N THR A 297 -28.48 -3.21 -26.28
CA THR A 297 -27.83 -4.36 -26.92
C THR A 297 -26.32 -4.23 -26.83
N TRP A 298 -25.75 -3.06 -27.14
CA TRP A 298 -24.31 -2.82 -26.99
C TRP A 298 -23.85 -3.07 -25.56
N LYS A 299 -24.58 -2.61 -24.54
CA LYS A 299 -24.19 -2.77 -23.13
C LYS A 299 -24.11 -4.23 -22.66
N GLY A 300 -24.89 -5.13 -23.27
CA GLY A 300 -25.02 -6.53 -22.83
C GLY A 300 -24.54 -7.61 -23.80
N ARG A 301 -24.35 -7.30 -25.09
CA ARG A 301 -23.85 -8.26 -26.10
C ARG A 301 -22.35 -8.49 -25.90
N ALA A 302 -21.91 -9.75 -26.01
CA ALA A 302 -20.50 -10.10 -25.95
C ALA A 302 -19.70 -9.41 -27.08
N ALA A 303 -18.48 -8.98 -26.77
CA ALA A 303 -17.56 -8.32 -27.71
C ALA A 303 -18.22 -7.19 -28.53
N SER A 304 -19.07 -6.39 -27.90
CA SER A 304 -19.92 -5.42 -28.59
C SER A 304 -19.16 -4.15 -28.97
N ARG A 305 -19.60 -3.56 -30.08
CA ARG A 305 -19.06 -2.31 -30.61
C ARG A 305 -20.21 -1.39 -30.98
N LEU A 306 -20.04 -0.08 -30.80
CA LEU A 306 -21.03 0.91 -31.19
C LEU A 306 -20.35 2.18 -31.69
N TRP A 307 -20.66 2.60 -32.91
CA TRP A 307 -20.14 3.84 -33.50
C TRP A 307 -21.22 4.91 -33.63
N LEU A 308 -21.01 6.04 -32.97
CA LEU A 308 -21.85 7.24 -33.06
C LEU A 308 -21.19 8.25 -34.00
N TYR A 309 -21.83 8.55 -35.14
CA TYR A 309 -21.30 9.55 -36.07
C TYR A 309 -22.29 10.67 -36.36
N GLY A 310 -21.75 11.85 -36.64
CA GLY A 310 -22.56 13.01 -37.00
C GLY A 310 -21.74 14.24 -37.33
N ILE A 311 -22.43 15.29 -37.77
CA ILE A 311 -21.81 16.57 -38.14
C ILE A 311 -21.12 17.24 -36.94
N PRO A 312 -20.18 18.17 -37.17
CA PRO A 312 -19.66 19.02 -36.11
C PRO A 312 -20.80 19.71 -35.35
N GLY A 313 -20.70 19.79 -34.03
CA GLY A 313 -21.70 20.46 -33.19
C GLY A 313 -23.01 19.69 -32.94
N CYS A 314 -23.18 18.45 -33.42
CA CYS A 314 -24.38 17.63 -33.16
C CYS A 314 -24.42 16.97 -31.75
N GLY A 315 -23.52 17.35 -30.84
CA GLY A 315 -23.56 16.89 -29.45
C GLY A 315 -22.86 15.56 -29.12
N LYS A 316 -22.03 14.99 -30.02
CA LYS A 316 -21.27 13.74 -29.79
C LYS A 316 -20.59 13.68 -28.41
N THR A 317 -19.74 14.66 -28.11
CA THR A 317 -19.02 14.75 -26.83
C THR A 317 -19.94 14.88 -25.62
N ILE A 318 -21.09 15.55 -25.76
CA ILE A 318 -22.12 15.65 -24.71
C ILE A 318 -22.76 14.27 -24.48
N LEU A 319 -23.08 13.54 -25.55
CA LEU A 319 -23.59 12.17 -25.47
C LEU A 319 -22.56 11.23 -24.83
N SER A 320 -21.28 11.31 -25.21
CA SER A 320 -20.19 10.54 -24.57
C SER A 320 -20.14 10.78 -23.07
N SER A 321 -20.30 12.03 -22.61
CA SER A 321 -20.36 12.33 -21.18
C SER A 321 -21.59 11.71 -20.49
N ALA A 322 -22.73 11.66 -21.16
CA ALA A 322 -23.95 11.04 -20.64
C ALA A 322 -23.80 9.51 -20.51
N ILE A 323 -23.16 8.89 -21.51
CA ILE A 323 -22.86 7.45 -21.51
C ILE A 323 -21.88 7.12 -20.39
N ILE A 324 -20.79 7.88 -20.25
CA ILE A 324 -19.79 7.67 -19.20
C ILE A 324 -20.42 7.82 -17.82
N GLU A 325 -21.27 8.83 -17.58
CA GLU A 325 -21.99 8.97 -16.31
C GLU A 325 -22.88 7.75 -16.00
N HIS A 326 -23.66 7.30 -16.99
CA HIS A 326 -24.53 6.14 -16.84
C HIS A 326 -23.73 4.86 -16.53
N LEU A 327 -22.58 4.68 -17.18
CA LEU A 327 -21.69 3.53 -16.97
C LEU A 327 -20.97 3.60 -15.62
N LEU A 328 -20.51 4.78 -15.19
CA LEU A 328 -19.91 4.97 -13.86
C LEU A 328 -20.90 4.59 -12.74
N GLN A 329 -22.18 4.95 -12.89
CA GLN A 329 -23.23 4.52 -11.95
C GLN A 329 -23.40 2.99 -11.94
N HIS A 330 -23.22 2.34 -13.09
CA HIS A 330 -23.28 0.88 -13.19
C HIS A 330 -22.05 0.20 -12.56
N CYS A 331 -20.85 0.74 -12.78
CA CYS A 331 -19.61 0.22 -12.19
C CYS A 331 -19.63 0.30 -10.66
N ASN A 332 -20.31 1.30 -10.08
CA ASN A 332 -20.46 1.40 -8.61
C ASN A 332 -21.25 0.24 -7.99
N THR A 333 -21.94 -0.57 -8.79
CA THR A 333 -22.75 -1.71 -8.30
C THR A 333 -22.00 -3.05 -8.29
N ASP A 334 -20.90 -3.18 -9.06
CA ASP A 334 -20.12 -4.41 -9.17
C ASP A 334 -18.63 -4.08 -9.42
N ILE A 335 -17.78 -4.59 -8.52
CA ILE A 335 -16.33 -4.36 -8.51
C ILE A 335 -15.62 -5.00 -9.72
N GLY A 336 -16.27 -5.98 -10.38
CA GLY A 336 -15.77 -6.60 -11.61
C GLY A 336 -16.04 -5.79 -12.87
N ILE A 337 -16.88 -4.75 -12.82
CA ILE A 337 -17.24 -3.93 -13.96
C ILE A 337 -16.41 -2.64 -13.94
N VAL A 338 -15.68 -2.39 -15.01
CA VAL A 338 -14.82 -1.21 -15.13
C VAL A 338 -15.08 -0.42 -16.40
N ILE A 339 -14.74 0.87 -16.36
CA ILE A 339 -14.81 1.78 -17.49
C ILE A 339 -13.46 2.48 -17.69
N ALA A 340 -13.03 2.58 -18.94
CA ALA A 340 -11.94 3.44 -19.36
C ALA A 340 -12.43 4.33 -20.51
N TYR A 341 -12.01 5.60 -20.53
CA TYR A 341 -12.44 6.52 -21.56
C TYR A 341 -11.34 7.48 -21.98
N PHE A 342 -11.45 7.99 -23.20
CA PHE A 342 -10.55 8.99 -23.75
C PHE A 342 -11.31 9.96 -24.64
N PHE A 343 -10.96 11.24 -24.56
CA PHE A 343 -11.50 12.28 -25.42
C PHE A 343 -10.37 12.81 -26.28
N PHE A 344 -10.45 12.60 -27.59
CA PHE A 344 -9.58 13.35 -28.49
C PHE A 344 -10.01 14.81 -28.50
N ASP A 345 -9.05 15.74 -28.51
CA ASP A 345 -9.32 17.18 -28.47
C ASP A 345 -8.33 17.95 -29.36
N PHE A 346 -8.85 18.57 -30.41
CA PHE A 346 -8.13 19.45 -31.32
C PHE A 346 -7.37 20.59 -30.61
N ASN A 347 -7.80 21.00 -29.41
CA ASN A 347 -7.16 22.06 -28.64
C ASN A 347 -6.05 21.57 -27.70
N ASP A 348 -5.87 20.25 -27.56
CA ASP A 348 -4.91 19.65 -26.64
C ASP A 348 -4.02 18.64 -27.40
N ALA A 349 -2.77 19.04 -27.69
CA ALA A 349 -1.85 18.22 -28.46
C ALA A 349 -1.57 16.85 -27.82
N GLN A 350 -1.64 16.74 -26.48
CA GLN A 350 -1.47 15.45 -25.80
C GLN A 350 -2.67 14.51 -26.03
N LYS A 351 -3.84 15.07 -26.31
CA LYS A 351 -5.07 14.34 -26.61
C LYS A 351 -5.32 14.19 -28.11
N GLN A 352 -4.29 14.34 -28.93
CA GLN A 352 -4.33 14.04 -30.37
C GLN A 352 -3.44 12.85 -30.73
N ASP A 353 -2.75 12.30 -29.75
CA ASP A 353 -1.70 11.29 -29.89
C ASP A 353 -2.24 9.91 -29.47
N LEU A 354 -2.03 8.93 -30.34
CA LEU A 354 -2.46 7.55 -30.18
C LEU A 354 -1.77 6.87 -28.98
N GLU A 355 -0.47 7.08 -28.83
CA GLU A 355 0.31 6.45 -27.77
C GLU A 355 -0.15 6.98 -26.40
N LEU A 356 -0.36 8.29 -26.29
CA LEU A 356 -0.88 8.89 -25.06
C LEU A 356 -2.29 8.45 -24.71
N MET A 357 -3.14 8.18 -25.71
CA MET A 357 -4.45 7.54 -25.50
C MET A 357 -4.29 6.14 -24.89
N LEU A 358 -3.43 5.28 -25.46
CA LEU A 358 -3.19 3.94 -24.92
C LEU A 358 -2.65 3.97 -23.49
N ARG A 359 -1.70 4.88 -23.20
CA ARG A 359 -1.17 5.08 -21.84
C ARG A 359 -2.27 5.51 -20.86
N SER A 360 -3.19 6.37 -21.30
CA SER A 360 -4.32 6.82 -20.48
C SER A 360 -5.31 5.71 -20.17
N LEU A 361 -5.64 4.86 -21.16
CA LEU A 361 -6.49 3.69 -20.94
C LEU A 361 -5.83 2.70 -19.98
N LEU A 362 -4.54 2.39 -20.16
CA LEU A 362 -3.80 1.48 -19.28
C LEU A 362 -3.77 1.99 -17.83
N CYS A 363 -3.52 3.28 -17.61
CA CYS A 363 -3.57 3.90 -16.29
C CYS A 363 -4.95 3.77 -15.62
N GLN A 364 -6.03 3.95 -16.36
CA GLN A 364 -7.40 3.83 -15.83
C GLN A 364 -7.71 2.38 -15.41
N LEU A 365 -7.35 1.41 -16.26
CA LEU A 365 -7.52 -0.01 -15.96
C LEU A 365 -6.70 -0.44 -14.74
N LEU A 366 -5.43 -0.01 -14.67
CA LEU A 366 -4.55 -0.29 -13.52
C LEU A 366 -5.10 0.31 -12.22
N SER A 367 -5.64 1.52 -12.29
CA SER A 367 -6.24 2.21 -11.14
C SER A 367 -7.52 1.53 -10.65
N SER A 368 -8.18 0.76 -11.51
CA SER A 368 -9.40 0.01 -11.21
C SER A 368 -9.11 -1.42 -10.75
N SER A 369 -7.87 -1.89 -10.85
CA SER A 369 -7.46 -3.23 -10.42
C SER A 369 -7.00 -3.25 -8.97
N ALA A 370 -7.33 -4.33 -8.26
CA ALA A 370 -6.85 -4.57 -6.90
C ALA A 370 -5.35 -4.91 -6.84
N MET A 371 -4.80 -5.46 -7.92
CA MET A 371 -3.41 -5.93 -8.00
C MET A 371 -2.78 -5.52 -9.34
N ILE A 372 -1.47 -5.25 -9.32
CA ILE A 372 -0.69 -4.96 -10.53
C ILE A 372 -0.25 -6.30 -11.14
N PRO A 373 -0.61 -6.62 -12.39
CA PRO A 373 -0.16 -7.85 -13.05
C PRO A 373 1.36 -7.92 -13.16
N GLN A 374 1.91 -9.13 -13.03
CA GLN A 374 3.36 -9.36 -13.08
C GLN A 374 3.98 -8.90 -14.39
N LEU A 375 3.29 -9.07 -15.53
CA LEU A 375 3.80 -8.60 -16.82
C LEU A 375 4.00 -7.08 -16.83
N ILE A 376 3.04 -6.32 -16.29
CA ILE A 376 3.11 -4.86 -16.26
C ILE A 376 4.21 -4.39 -15.30
N ASP A 377 4.35 -5.05 -14.15
CA ASP A 377 5.44 -4.74 -13.21
C ASP A 377 6.82 -5.10 -13.79
N ALA A 378 6.91 -6.18 -14.57
CA ALA A 378 8.11 -6.57 -15.31
C ALA A 378 8.42 -5.60 -16.45
N LEU A 379 7.41 -5.17 -17.21
CA LEU A 379 7.55 -4.15 -18.26
C LEU A 379 8.09 -2.85 -17.64
N PHE A 380 7.48 -2.37 -16.56
CA PHE A 380 7.94 -1.21 -15.81
C PHE A 380 9.40 -1.36 -15.33
N SER A 381 9.76 -2.51 -14.79
CA SER A 381 11.10 -2.78 -14.26
C SER A 381 12.17 -2.92 -15.36
N SER A 382 11.81 -3.50 -16.51
CA SER A 382 12.71 -3.71 -17.65
C SER A 382 13.02 -2.43 -18.43
N CYS A 383 12.19 -1.38 -18.30
CA CYS A 383 12.35 -0.10 -18.97
C CYS A 383 13.44 0.80 -18.34
N ARG A 384 14.66 0.28 -18.19
CA ARG A 384 15.90 0.96 -17.74
C ARG A 384 15.65 2.04 -16.66
N ASN A 385 15.07 1.67 -15.52
CA ASN A 385 14.80 2.59 -14.41
C ASN A 385 13.99 3.85 -14.83
N ARG A 386 12.88 3.68 -15.56
CA ARG A 386 11.95 4.76 -15.99
C ARG A 386 12.48 5.68 -17.10
N GLN A 387 13.55 5.30 -17.81
CA GLN A 387 14.13 6.15 -18.85
C GLN A 387 13.53 5.94 -20.26
N ARG A 388 12.90 4.78 -20.50
CA ARG A 388 12.23 4.45 -21.75
C ARG A 388 10.72 4.39 -21.53
N GLN A 389 9.95 4.91 -22.49
CA GLN A 389 8.50 4.73 -22.57
C GLN A 389 8.17 3.41 -23.31
N PRO A 390 7.06 2.74 -22.95
CA PRO A 390 6.63 1.52 -23.62
C PRO A 390 6.20 1.81 -25.06
N SER A 391 6.42 0.87 -25.98
CA SER A 391 5.95 0.98 -27.36
C SER A 391 4.42 0.82 -27.43
N PRO A 392 3.77 1.25 -28.53
CA PRO A 392 2.35 1.00 -28.74
C PRO A 392 1.97 -0.49 -28.66
N GLN A 393 2.83 -1.39 -29.12
CA GLN A 393 2.62 -2.84 -29.03
C GLN A 393 2.67 -3.34 -27.58
N GLU A 394 3.69 -2.93 -26.81
CA GLU A 394 3.82 -3.26 -25.38
C GLU A 394 2.61 -2.74 -24.57
N LEU A 395 2.09 -1.56 -24.93
CA LEU A 395 0.87 -0.98 -24.34
C LEU A 395 -0.38 -1.79 -24.69
N LEU A 396 -0.55 -2.20 -25.95
CA LEU A 396 -1.70 -3.00 -26.38
C LEU A 396 -1.74 -4.37 -25.72
N GLU A 397 -0.59 -5.05 -25.64
CA GLU A 397 -0.47 -6.32 -24.92
C GLU A 397 -0.85 -6.15 -23.44
N SER A 398 -0.33 -5.09 -22.80
CA SER A 398 -0.65 -4.78 -21.40
C SER A 398 -2.13 -4.48 -21.19
N ILE A 399 -2.76 -3.71 -22.09
CA ILE A 399 -4.20 -3.44 -22.05
C ILE A 399 -4.98 -4.74 -22.19
N ARG A 400 -4.65 -5.58 -23.19
CA ARG A 400 -5.32 -6.87 -23.43
C ARG A 400 -5.26 -7.78 -22.21
N GLU A 401 -4.14 -7.81 -21.49
CA GLU A 401 -4.05 -8.56 -20.24
C GLU A 401 -4.93 -7.96 -19.14
N MET A 402 -4.91 -6.65 -18.97
CA MET A 402 -5.77 -5.97 -17.99
C MET A 402 -7.26 -6.25 -18.24
N LEU A 403 -7.68 -6.26 -19.50
CA LEU A 403 -9.08 -6.53 -19.86
C LEU A 403 -9.55 -7.91 -19.37
N GLN A 404 -8.68 -8.91 -19.30
CA GLN A 404 -9.01 -10.27 -18.88
C GLN A 404 -9.22 -10.41 -17.37
N LEU A 405 -8.88 -9.38 -16.58
CA LEU A 405 -9.01 -9.40 -15.11
C LEU A 405 -10.40 -8.98 -14.63
N PHE A 406 -11.23 -8.43 -15.52
CA PHE A 406 -12.52 -7.83 -15.20
C PHE A 406 -13.68 -8.65 -15.80
N THR A 407 -14.85 -8.60 -15.18
CA THR A 407 -16.05 -9.29 -15.68
C THR A 407 -16.65 -8.56 -16.88
N HIS A 408 -16.62 -7.22 -16.87
CA HIS A 408 -16.99 -6.37 -18.00
C HIS A 408 -16.10 -5.13 -18.06
N VAL A 409 -15.67 -4.78 -19.27
CA VAL A 409 -14.89 -3.56 -19.52
C VAL A 409 -15.55 -2.72 -20.60
N TYR A 410 -15.93 -1.50 -20.24
CA TYR A 410 -16.46 -0.52 -21.18
C TYR A 410 -15.37 0.47 -21.58
N ILE A 411 -15.07 0.57 -22.88
CA ILE A 411 -14.11 1.53 -23.43
C ILE A 411 -14.86 2.57 -24.25
N VAL A 412 -14.72 3.86 -23.91
CA VAL A 412 -15.37 4.97 -24.63
C VAL A 412 -14.33 5.90 -25.24
N LEU A 413 -14.27 5.99 -26.57
CA LEU A 413 -13.36 6.87 -27.30
C LEU A 413 -14.16 7.95 -28.03
N ASP A 414 -14.03 9.20 -27.58
CA ASP A 414 -14.74 10.33 -28.16
C ASP A 414 -13.88 11.06 -29.22
N ALA A 415 -14.52 11.44 -30.32
CA ALA A 415 -13.97 12.28 -31.39
C ALA A 415 -12.73 11.70 -32.10
N LEU A 416 -12.80 10.45 -32.59
CA LEU A 416 -11.68 9.80 -33.29
C LEU A 416 -11.11 10.62 -34.48
N ASP A 417 -11.94 11.47 -35.10
CA ASP A 417 -11.52 12.38 -36.17
C ASP A 417 -10.51 13.46 -35.74
N GLU A 418 -10.36 13.68 -34.43
CA GLU A 418 -9.40 14.65 -33.86
C GLU A 418 -8.04 14.03 -33.53
N CYS A 419 -7.84 12.72 -33.77
CA CYS A 419 -6.53 12.09 -33.70
C CYS A 419 -5.64 12.55 -34.87
N THR A 420 -4.34 12.77 -34.62
CA THR A 420 -3.38 13.13 -35.67
C THR A 420 -2.85 11.90 -36.43
N GLN A 421 -2.73 10.76 -35.74
CA GLN A 421 -2.25 9.48 -36.26
C GLN A 421 -3.40 8.56 -36.65
N ARG A 422 -4.35 9.06 -37.47
CA ARG A 422 -5.62 8.34 -37.75
C ARG A 422 -5.43 6.96 -38.34
N GLN A 423 -4.52 6.78 -39.29
CA GLN A 423 -4.30 5.47 -39.91
C GLN A 423 -3.86 4.43 -38.86
N GLU A 424 -2.85 4.78 -38.05
CA GLU A 424 -2.36 3.93 -36.97
C GLU A 424 -3.46 3.66 -35.92
N LEU A 425 -4.28 4.67 -35.60
CA LEU A 425 -5.43 4.50 -34.70
C LEU A 425 -6.43 3.48 -35.26
N MET A 426 -6.75 3.52 -36.55
CA MET A 426 -7.67 2.55 -37.17
C MET A 426 -7.08 1.14 -37.15
N ASP A 427 -5.79 0.96 -37.46
CA ASP A 427 -5.09 -0.33 -37.38
C ASP A 427 -5.15 -0.90 -35.94
N VAL A 428 -4.99 -0.03 -34.93
CA VAL A 428 -5.12 -0.41 -33.52
C VAL A 428 -6.55 -0.82 -33.17
N LEU A 429 -7.56 -0.08 -33.63
CA LEU A 429 -8.96 -0.41 -33.36
C LEU A 429 -9.40 -1.71 -34.04
N GLU A 430 -8.89 -1.99 -35.24
CA GLU A 430 -9.07 -3.28 -35.93
C GLU A 430 -8.42 -4.41 -35.11
N THR A 431 -7.19 -4.23 -34.65
CA THR A 431 -6.50 -5.19 -33.77
C THR A 431 -7.29 -5.46 -32.48
N VAL A 432 -7.82 -4.41 -31.84
CA VAL A 432 -8.65 -4.53 -30.62
C VAL A 432 -9.94 -5.28 -30.91
N ALA A 433 -10.57 -5.02 -32.06
CA ALA A 433 -11.77 -5.71 -32.51
C ALA A 433 -11.52 -7.21 -32.78
N GLU A 434 -10.34 -7.57 -33.29
CA GLU A 434 -9.95 -8.96 -33.56
C GLU A 434 -9.70 -9.80 -32.30
N TRP A 435 -9.49 -9.17 -31.14
CA TRP A 435 -9.31 -9.92 -29.89
C TRP A 435 -10.54 -10.73 -29.50
N GLN A 436 -11.73 -10.35 -29.98
CA GLN A 436 -13.02 -11.01 -29.70
C GLN A 436 -13.22 -11.33 -28.22
N LEU A 437 -12.90 -10.36 -27.35
CA LEU A 437 -13.07 -10.50 -25.91
C LEU A 437 -14.54 -10.31 -25.55
N ASP A 438 -15.21 -11.38 -25.12
CA ASP A 438 -16.62 -11.38 -24.77
C ASP A 438 -16.98 -10.32 -23.71
N ASN A 439 -16.05 -10.02 -22.81
CA ASN A 439 -16.21 -9.06 -21.72
C ASN A 439 -15.91 -7.60 -22.11
N MET A 440 -15.50 -7.32 -23.35
CA MET A 440 -15.15 -5.96 -23.80
C MET A 440 -16.27 -5.32 -24.61
N HIS A 441 -16.59 -4.06 -24.29
CA HIS A 441 -17.60 -3.25 -24.96
C HIS A 441 -16.99 -1.92 -25.41
N LEU A 442 -16.84 -1.72 -26.72
CA LEU A 442 -16.19 -0.54 -27.30
C LEU A 442 -17.21 0.44 -27.87
N LEU A 443 -17.17 1.70 -27.43
CA LEU A 443 -17.97 2.79 -27.99
C LEU A 443 -17.06 3.85 -28.56
N MET A 444 -17.37 4.29 -29.78
CA MET A 444 -16.58 5.26 -30.53
C MET A 444 -17.47 6.38 -31.04
N THR A 445 -16.97 7.62 -31.02
CA THR A 445 -17.63 8.74 -31.69
C THR A 445 -16.72 9.41 -32.70
N SER A 446 -17.27 9.87 -33.83
CA SER A 446 -16.50 10.66 -34.80
C SER A 446 -17.37 11.44 -35.77
N ARG A 447 -16.75 12.23 -36.64
CA ARG A 447 -17.35 12.64 -37.92
C ARG A 447 -17.43 11.45 -38.88
N LYS A 448 -18.32 11.56 -39.87
CA LYS A 448 -18.44 10.60 -40.97
C LYS A 448 -17.41 10.92 -42.06
N GLU A 449 -16.13 10.76 -41.74
CA GLU A 449 -15.02 10.91 -42.69
C GLU A 449 -14.74 9.58 -43.39
N ARG A 450 -14.34 9.65 -44.67
CA ARG A 450 -14.26 8.46 -45.55
C ARG A 450 -13.21 7.45 -45.11
N ASP A 451 -12.11 7.91 -44.52
CA ASP A 451 -11.04 7.08 -43.98
C ASP A 451 -11.52 6.27 -42.76
N ILE A 452 -12.26 6.91 -41.85
CA ILE A 452 -12.86 6.25 -40.68
C ILE A 452 -13.95 5.27 -41.12
N GLU A 453 -14.86 5.69 -42.00
CA GLU A 453 -15.95 4.86 -42.51
C GLU A 453 -15.42 3.57 -43.17
N ARG A 454 -14.44 3.69 -44.07
CA ARG A 454 -13.82 2.54 -44.74
C ARG A 454 -13.14 1.56 -43.79
N SER A 455 -12.54 2.06 -42.71
CA SER A 455 -11.85 1.20 -41.74
C SER A 455 -12.87 0.39 -40.93
N PHE A 456 -14.02 1.00 -40.62
CA PHE A 456 -15.09 0.35 -39.86
C PHE A 456 -15.93 -0.63 -40.68
N GLU A 457 -16.01 -0.48 -42.00
CA GLU A 457 -16.68 -1.44 -42.89
C GLU A 457 -16.16 -2.88 -42.74
N ASN A 458 -14.92 -3.07 -42.26
CA ASN A 458 -14.30 -4.38 -42.08
C ASN A 458 -14.86 -5.16 -40.88
N TYR A 459 -15.35 -4.48 -39.83
CA TYR A 459 -15.67 -5.14 -38.56
C TYR A 459 -16.87 -4.54 -37.77
N LEU A 460 -17.55 -3.52 -38.30
CA LEU A 460 -18.81 -3.01 -37.76
C LEU A 460 -19.97 -3.28 -38.71
N ASP A 461 -21.04 -3.87 -38.18
CA ASP A 461 -22.31 -4.02 -38.89
C ASP A 461 -23.14 -2.73 -38.84
N GLU A 462 -24.06 -2.53 -39.79
CA GLU A 462 -24.96 -1.36 -39.80
C GLU A 462 -25.78 -1.22 -38.49
N GLU A 463 -26.11 -2.35 -37.86
CA GLU A 463 -26.83 -2.39 -36.59
C GLU A 463 -26.05 -1.74 -35.44
N ASP A 464 -24.72 -1.79 -35.52
CA ASP A 464 -23.75 -1.25 -34.56
C ASP A 464 -23.36 0.22 -34.85
N THR A 465 -24.13 0.90 -35.72
CA THR A 465 -23.90 2.31 -36.05
C THR A 465 -25.11 3.19 -35.74
N ILE A 466 -24.88 4.42 -35.27
CA ILE A 466 -25.92 5.41 -35.00
C ILE A 466 -25.52 6.74 -35.65
N CYS A 467 -26.36 7.19 -36.59
CA CYS A 467 -26.25 8.49 -37.22
C CYS A 467 -26.99 9.55 -36.41
N LEU A 468 -26.31 10.63 -36.04
CA LEU A 468 -26.87 11.74 -35.26
C LEU A 468 -27.53 12.84 -36.12
N LEU A 469 -28.11 12.50 -37.28
CA LEU A 469 -28.73 13.48 -38.20
C LEU A 469 -30.28 13.56 -38.08
N SER A 470 -30.71 14.82 -37.92
CA SER A 470 -32.00 15.51 -38.16
C SER A 470 -33.32 15.05 -37.54
N ASN A 471 -33.58 13.79 -37.20
CA ASN A 471 -34.96 13.45 -36.76
C ASN A 471 -35.03 13.12 -35.27
N VAL A 472 -33.98 12.49 -34.75
CA VAL A 472 -33.93 11.99 -33.37
C VAL A 472 -33.27 13.00 -32.41
N VAL A 473 -32.35 13.81 -32.94
CA VAL A 473 -31.64 14.84 -32.17
C VAL A 473 -32.45 16.13 -32.04
N ASP A 474 -33.42 16.37 -32.93
CA ASP A 474 -34.24 17.58 -32.95
C ASP A 474 -35.07 17.73 -31.67
N GLU A 475 -35.58 16.65 -31.08
CA GLU A 475 -36.26 16.72 -29.76
C GLU A 475 -35.31 17.16 -28.64
N ASP A 476 -34.05 16.70 -28.66
CA ASP A 476 -33.06 17.11 -27.65
C ASP A 476 -32.56 18.54 -27.89
N ILE A 477 -32.45 18.98 -29.16
CA ILE A 477 -32.18 20.40 -29.48
C ILE A 477 -33.33 21.27 -28.97
N GLN A 478 -34.57 20.84 -29.17
CA GLN A 478 -35.75 21.54 -28.67
C GLN A 478 -35.74 21.63 -27.14
N ARG A 479 -35.48 20.52 -26.43
CA ARG A 479 -35.34 20.52 -24.96
C ARG A 479 -34.21 21.44 -24.49
N TYR A 480 -33.06 21.37 -25.15
CA TYR A 480 -31.92 22.25 -24.86
C TYR A 480 -32.31 23.73 -25.00
N VAL A 481 -32.95 24.11 -26.12
CA VAL A 481 -33.41 25.48 -26.37
C VAL A 481 -34.42 25.92 -25.32
N GLN A 482 -35.41 25.08 -24.99
CA GLN A 482 -36.42 25.38 -23.97
C GLN A 482 -35.81 25.60 -22.58
N GLN A 483 -34.85 24.76 -22.18
CA GLN A 483 -34.15 24.88 -20.90
C GLN A 483 -33.21 26.08 -20.87
N ARG A 484 -32.52 26.38 -21.98
CA ARG A 484 -31.67 27.57 -22.12
C ARG A 484 -32.50 28.85 -22.00
N LEU A 485 -33.66 28.91 -22.66
CA LEU A 485 -34.57 30.05 -22.61
C LEU A 485 -35.16 30.28 -21.21
N SER A 486 -35.38 29.21 -20.43
CA SER A 486 -35.91 29.34 -19.07
C SER A 486 -34.84 29.69 -18.02
N ALA A 487 -33.64 29.11 -18.14
CA ALA A 487 -32.61 29.18 -17.10
C ALA A 487 -31.57 30.30 -17.30
N ASP A 488 -31.36 30.78 -18.53
CA ASP A 488 -30.37 31.81 -18.83
C ASP A 488 -30.87 33.21 -18.41
N ARG A 489 -30.04 33.95 -17.64
CA ARG A 489 -30.42 35.25 -17.08
C ARG A 489 -30.71 36.31 -18.14
N ASP A 490 -30.03 36.25 -19.29
CA ASP A 490 -30.16 37.25 -20.35
C ASP A 490 -31.36 36.96 -21.26
N LEU A 491 -31.76 35.68 -21.34
CA LEU A 491 -32.91 35.21 -22.10
C LEU A 491 -34.20 35.14 -21.26
N ALA A 492 -34.08 35.08 -19.93
CA ALA A 492 -35.22 34.98 -19.01
C ALA A 492 -36.21 36.15 -19.10
N LYS A 493 -35.80 37.30 -19.66
CA LYS A 493 -36.69 38.44 -19.94
C LYS A 493 -37.86 38.08 -20.87
N TRP A 494 -37.67 37.07 -21.72
CA TRP A 494 -38.69 36.58 -22.66
C TRP A 494 -39.58 35.48 -22.07
N ASN A 495 -39.35 35.05 -20.81
CA ASN A 495 -40.16 34.01 -20.17
C ASN A 495 -41.64 34.38 -19.99
N LYS A 496 -41.98 35.67 -20.01
CA LYS A 496 -43.36 36.15 -19.85
C LYS A 496 -44.13 36.25 -21.18
N ASP A 497 -43.45 36.12 -22.32
CA ASP A 497 -44.05 36.25 -23.64
C ASP A 497 -44.00 34.90 -24.38
N SER A 498 -45.12 34.19 -24.35
CA SER A 498 -45.23 32.86 -24.97
C SER A 498 -45.11 32.90 -26.49
N ALA A 499 -45.51 34.01 -27.12
CA ALA A 499 -45.48 34.15 -28.57
C ALA A 499 -44.03 34.34 -29.06
N VAL A 500 -43.28 35.23 -28.40
CA VAL A 500 -41.86 35.44 -28.70
C VAL A 500 -41.03 34.18 -28.39
N ARG A 501 -41.38 33.45 -27.33
CA ARG A 501 -40.72 32.19 -26.99
C ARG A 501 -40.92 31.12 -28.07
N GLN A 502 -42.15 30.96 -28.57
CA GLN A 502 -42.45 30.04 -29.67
C GLN A 502 -41.76 30.46 -30.97
N GLU A 503 -41.67 31.76 -31.25
CA GLU A 503 -40.99 32.28 -32.43
C GLU A 503 -39.48 32.02 -32.38
N ILE A 504 -38.83 32.26 -31.24
CA ILE A 504 -37.41 31.96 -31.02
C ILE A 504 -37.14 30.46 -31.16
N GLU A 505 -37.98 29.63 -30.52
CA GLU A 505 -37.86 28.18 -30.60
C GLU A 505 -38.01 27.68 -32.05
N SER A 506 -39.05 28.15 -32.77
CA SER A 506 -39.26 27.80 -34.17
C SER A 506 -38.13 28.25 -35.08
N ALA A 507 -37.61 29.47 -34.89
CA ALA A 507 -36.51 30.02 -35.67
C ALA A 507 -35.21 29.24 -35.42
N LEU A 508 -34.86 28.96 -34.16
CA LEU A 508 -33.67 28.19 -33.79
C LEU A 508 -33.76 26.74 -34.28
N MET A 509 -34.93 26.10 -34.14
CA MET A 509 -35.15 24.74 -34.66
C MET A 509 -35.03 24.69 -36.19
N SER A 510 -35.57 25.67 -36.91
CA SER A 510 -35.46 25.75 -38.37
C SER A 510 -34.01 25.97 -38.86
N GLY A 511 -33.20 26.68 -38.07
CA GLY A 511 -31.81 27.00 -38.37
C GLY A 511 -30.81 25.93 -37.91
N ALA A 512 -31.13 25.18 -36.86
CA ALA A 512 -30.21 24.25 -36.20
C ALA A 512 -29.79 23.09 -37.10
N ARG A 513 -30.69 22.54 -37.95
CA ARG A 513 -30.42 21.40 -38.86
C ARG A 513 -29.60 20.27 -38.20
N GLY A 514 -29.87 19.95 -36.94
CA GLY A 514 -29.14 18.93 -36.16
C GLY A 514 -27.86 19.40 -35.44
N MET A 515 -27.62 20.71 -35.33
CA MET A 515 -26.44 21.32 -34.70
C MET A 515 -26.84 22.14 -33.45
N TYR A 516 -26.18 21.89 -32.31
CA TYR A 516 -26.39 22.65 -31.07
C TYR A 516 -25.64 24.00 -31.04
N VAL A 517 -24.75 24.24 -32.01
CA VAL A 517 -23.96 25.46 -32.15
C VAL A 517 -24.32 26.12 -33.48
N CYS A 518 -25.19 27.12 -33.47
CA CYS A 518 -25.41 27.94 -34.66
C CYS A 518 -24.20 28.86 -34.87
N SER A 519 -23.41 28.64 -35.91
CA SER A 519 -22.50 29.67 -36.42
C SER A 519 -23.34 30.83 -36.97
N PRO A 520 -23.00 32.10 -36.69
CA PRO A 520 -23.62 33.20 -37.40
C PRO A 520 -23.23 33.08 -38.88
N SER A 521 -24.18 32.67 -39.71
CA SER A 521 -24.05 32.75 -41.16
C SER A 521 -24.09 34.22 -41.55
N HIS A 522 -23.03 34.67 -42.23
CA HIS A 522 -22.86 36.01 -42.78
C HIS A 522 -24.01 36.45 -43.69
#